data_AF-K9UUM8-F1
#
_entry.id   AF-K9UUM8-F1
#
_cell.length_a   1.000
_cell.length_b   1.000
_cell.length_c   1.000
_cell.angle_alpha   90.00
_cell.angle_beta   90.00
_cell.angle_gamma   90.00
#
_symmetry.space_group_name_H-M   'P 1'
#
loop_
_entity.id
_entity.type
_entity.pdbx_description
1 polymer ?
#
loop_
_entity_poly.entity_id
_entity_poly.type
_entity_poly.pdbx_seq_one_letter_code
_entity_poly.pdbx_strand_id
1 'polypeptide(L)'
;MESKEIFVKAHVRVIRQKVYRFVCKECNLVSERICFPSQPLYCERCRPPKPKVEKPSNEAVVKAQTTKRKPPTKQRAAAARAKK
;
A
#
# COMPACT_ATOMS: atom_id res chain seq x y z
N MET A 1 -19.86 -23.08 -19.90
CA MET A 1 -19.23 -22.24 -18.85
C MET A 1 -20.07 -20.99 -18.73
N GLU A 2 -20.70 -20.77 -17.57
CA GLU A 2 -21.60 -19.64 -17.33
C GLU A 2 -20.80 -18.42 -16.88
N SER A 3 -20.86 -17.32 -17.64
CA SER A 3 -20.22 -16.05 -17.30
C SER A 3 -21.13 -15.20 -16.42
N LYS A 4 -20.63 -14.78 -15.24
CA LYS A 4 -21.31 -13.81 -14.35
C LYS A 4 -20.70 -12.42 -14.55
N GLU A 5 -21.55 -11.47 -14.91
CA GLU A 5 -21.18 -10.07 -15.01
C GLU A 5 -21.30 -9.38 -13.65
N ILE A 6 -20.25 -8.63 -13.27
CA ILE A 6 -20.19 -7.93 -12.00
C ILE A 6 -19.89 -6.46 -12.28
N PHE A 7 -20.78 -5.58 -11.84
CA PHE A 7 -20.58 -4.13 -11.92
C PHE A 7 -19.80 -3.66 -10.69
N VAL A 8 -18.62 -3.09 -10.92
CA VAL A 8 -17.76 -2.53 -9.88
C VAL A 8 -17.66 -1.02 -10.03
N LYS A 9 -17.79 -0.31 -8.90
CA LYS A 9 -17.50 1.12 -8.82
C LYS A 9 -16.00 1.31 -8.62
N ALA A 10 -15.34 1.99 -9.56
CA ALA A 10 -13.93 2.29 -9.46
C ALA A 10 -13.65 3.21 -8.26
N HIS A 11 -12.63 2.88 -7.47
CA HIS A 11 -12.14 3.76 -6.43
C HIS A 11 -11.33 4.90 -7.08
N VAL A 12 -11.71 6.16 -6.82
CA VAL A 12 -10.97 7.34 -7.27
C VAL A 12 -10.12 7.90 -6.14
N ARG A 13 -8.84 8.20 -6.40
CA ARG A 13 -7.94 8.88 -5.46
C ARG A 13 -7.30 10.08 -6.15
N VAL A 14 -7.28 11.22 -5.47
CA VAL A 14 -6.53 12.40 -5.92
C VAL A 14 -5.17 12.38 -5.24
N ILE A 15 -4.10 12.24 -6.02
CA ILE A 15 -2.72 12.26 -5.52
C ILE A 15 -2.17 13.66 -5.73
N ARG A 16 -1.99 14.42 -4.65
CA ARG A 16 -1.43 15.77 -4.71
C ARG A 16 0.06 15.72 -4.98
N GLN A 17 0.52 16.59 -5.86
CA GLN A 17 1.93 16.87 -6.10
C GLN A 17 2.30 18.16 -5.38
N LYS A 18 3.50 18.20 -4.79
CA LYS A 18 4.06 19.39 -4.15
C LYS A 18 5.50 19.58 -4.60
N VAL A 19 5.88 20.84 -4.77
CA VAL A 19 7.27 21.22 -5.02
C VAL A 19 7.99 21.33 -3.67
N TYR A 20 9.12 20.64 -3.54
CA TYR A 20 9.98 20.70 -2.36
C TYR A 20 11.33 21.31 -2.74
N ARG A 21 11.75 22.33 -1.99
CA ARG A 21 13.12 22.85 -1.97
C ARG A 21 13.83 22.27 -0.76
N PHE A 22 14.93 21.55 -0.97
CA PHE A 22 15.63 20.78 0.06
C PHE A 22 17.13 20.67 -0.22
N VAL A 23 17.91 20.25 0.77
CA VAL A 23 19.34 19.96 0.63
C VAL A 23 19.52 18.46 0.38
N CYS A 24 20.23 18.10 -0.69
CA CYS A 24 20.53 16.71 -0.99
C CYS A 24 21.47 16.10 0.05
N LYS A 25 21.17 14.89 0.56
CA LYS A 25 22.05 14.23 1.54
C LYS A 25 23.43 13.78 1.02
N GLU A 26 23.58 13.61 -0.29
CA GLU A 26 24.86 13.16 -0.89
C GLU A 26 25.73 14.33 -1.33
N CYS A 27 25.22 15.20 -2.20
CA CYS A 27 26.00 16.29 -2.77
C CYS A 27 25.89 17.61 -2.00
N ASN A 28 25.05 17.68 -0.96
CA ASN A 28 24.80 18.90 -0.16
C ASN A 28 24.36 20.13 -0.95
N LEU A 29 23.93 19.96 -2.21
CA LEU A 29 23.40 21.03 -3.04
C LEU A 29 21.92 21.26 -2.74
N VAL A 30 21.50 22.52 -2.82
CA VAL A 30 20.09 22.90 -2.79
C VAL A 30 19.43 22.43 -4.09
N SER A 31 18.36 21.66 -3.98
CA SER A 31 17.63 21.10 -5.11
C SER A 31 16.13 21.35 -4.95
N GLU A 32 15.43 21.42 -6.08
CA GLU A 32 13.99 21.61 -6.14
C GLU A 32 13.35 20.49 -6.97
N ARG A 33 12.31 19.83 -6.43
CA ARG A 33 11.66 18.70 -7.11
C ARG A 33 10.16 18.64 -6.82
N ILE A 34 9.41 18.25 -7.85
CA ILE A 34 8.00 17.86 -7.72
C ILE A 34 7.95 16.43 -7.17
N CYS A 35 7.31 16.24 -6.01
CA CYS A 35 7.11 14.94 -5.40
C CYS A 35 5.65 14.75 -4.98
N PHE A 36 5.22 13.48 -5.00
CA PHE A 36 4.04 13.03 -4.25
C PHE A 36 4.38 13.11 -2.75
N PRO A 37 3.41 13.06 -1.81
CA PRO A 37 3.44 13.80 -0.53
C PRO A 37 4.60 13.52 0.45
N SER A 38 5.54 12.63 0.13
CA SER A 38 6.80 12.48 0.83
C SER A 38 7.86 13.47 0.33
N GLN A 39 8.55 14.12 1.28
CA GLN A 39 9.68 14.98 0.97
C GLN A 39 10.85 14.14 0.42
N PRO A 40 11.47 14.54 -0.71
CA PRO A 40 12.65 13.86 -1.24
C PRO A 40 13.90 14.05 -0.38
N LEU A 41 14.74 13.02 -0.28
CA LEU A 41 16.05 13.07 0.41
C LEU A 41 17.23 13.39 -0.51
N TYR A 42 17.12 13.00 -1.79
CA TYR A 42 18.20 13.07 -2.77
C TYR A 42 17.74 13.83 -4.01
N CYS A 43 18.68 14.53 -4.66
CA CYS A 43 18.45 15.16 -5.95
C CYS A 43 18.27 14.09 -7.06
N GLU A 44 18.01 14.53 -8.29
CA GLU A 44 17.72 13.61 -9.41
C GLU A 44 18.91 12.75 -9.82
N ARG A 45 20.13 13.24 -9.58
CA ARG A 45 21.38 12.56 -9.91
C ARG A 45 21.82 11.58 -8.82
N CYS A 46 21.60 11.95 -7.55
CA CYS A 46 21.97 11.17 -6.38
C CYS A 46 20.92 10.11 -5.99
N ARG A 47 19.77 10.05 -6.68
CA ARG A 47 18.72 9.12 -6.27
C ARG A 47 19.17 7.67 -6.50
N PRO A 48 19.07 6.79 -5.49
CA PRO A 48 19.39 5.39 -5.68
C PRO A 48 18.48 4.76 -6.76
N PRO A 49 19.04 3.88 -7.62
CA PRO A 49 18.24 3.17 -8.61
C PRO A 49 17.17 2.34 -7.91
N LYS A 50 15.93 2.44 -8.39
CA LYS A 50 14.83 1.63 -7.85
C LYS A 50 15.11 0.15 -8.19
N PRO A 51 15.05 -0.76 -7.21
CA PRO A 51 15.11 -2.19 -7.51
C PRO A 51 13.94 -2.54 -8.45
N LYS A 52 14.24 -3.28 -9.52
CA LYS A 52 13.22 -3.78 -10.43
C LYS A 52 12.43 -4.84 -9.67
N VAL A 53 11.21 -4.51 -9.26
CA VAL A 53 10.29 -5.51 -8.70
C VAL A 53 9.84 -6.36 -9.89
N GLU A 54 10.32 -7.59 -9.95
CA GLU A 54 9.75 -8.59 -10.85
C GLU A 54 8.28 -8.74 -10.48
N LYS A 55 7.39 -8.53 -11.46
CA LYS A 55 5.95 -8.72 -11.24
C LYS A 55 5.77 -10.15 -10.76
N PRO A 56 5.05 -10.40 -9.65
CA PRO A 56 4.75 -11.76 -9.25
C PRO A 56 4.04 -12.42 -10.44
N SER A 57 4.57 -13.55 -10.89
CA SER A 57 3.91 -14.38 -11.88
C SER A 57 2.50 -14.71 -11.38
N ASN A 58 1.56 -14.89 -12.32
CA ASN A 58 0.15 -15.13 -12.03
C ASN A 58 -0.05 -16.28 -11.01
N GLU A 59 0.86 -17.24 -10.97
CA GLU A 59 0.86 -18.38 -10.04
C GLU A 59 0.98 -18.00 -8.56
N ALA A 60 1.69 -16.91 -8.20
CA ALA A 60 1.83 -16.49 -6.81
C ALA A 60 0.55 -15.83 -6.25
N VAL A 61 -0.27 -15.23 -7.12
CA VAL A 61 -1.56 -14.64 -6.76
C VAL A 61 -2.61 -15.73 -6.49
N VAL A 62 -2.55 -16.86 -7.20
CA VAL A 62 -3.47 -17.99 -7.00
C VAL A 62 -3.23 -18.69 -5.65
N LYS A 63 -1.97 -18.83 -5.21
CA LYS A 63 -1.65 -19.43 -3.90
C LYS A 63 -2.01 -18.54 -2.70
N ALA A 64 -2.04 -17.21 -2.86
CA ALA A 64 -2.41 -16.28 -1.79
C ALA A 64 -3.94 -16.24 -1.54
N GLN A 65 -4.76 -16.72 -2.46
CA GLN A 65 -6.22 -16.77 -2.31
C GLN A 65 -6.71 -18.05 -1.58
N THR A 66 -5.94 -19.14 -1.60
CA THR A 66 -6.35 -20.41 -0.98
C THR A 66 -6.04 -20.51 0.52
N THR A 67 -5.11 -19.70 1.05
CA THR A 67 -4.69 -19.74 2.47
C THR A 67 -5.41 -18.75 3.38
N LYS A 68 -6.22 -17.82 2.85
CA LYS A 68 -7.11 -16.97 3.68
C LYS A 68 -8.37 -17.74 4.09
N ARG A 69 -8.20 -18.84 4.83
CA ARG A 69 -9.29 -19.51 5.55
C ARG A 69 -9.43 -18.92 6.95
N LYS A 70 -10.59 -18.25 7.14
CA LYS A 70 -11.41 -18.06 8.35
C LYS A 70 -10.77 -17.41 9.60
N PRO A 71 -11.16 -16.17 9.99
CA PRO A 71 -10.97 -15.74 11.38
C PRO A 71 -11.93 -16.52 12.31
N PRO A 72 -11.49 -16.91 13.53
CA PRO A 72 -12.25 -17.76 14.42
C PRO A 72 -13.45 -17.03 15.05
N THR A 73 -14.55 -17.77 15.16
CA THR A 73 -15.79 -17.38 15.85
C THR A 73 -15.47 -16.98 17.30
N LYS A 74 -15.77 -15.73 17.66
CA LYS A 74 -15.63 -15.21 19.03
C LYS A 74 -16.61 -15.98 19.94
N GLN A 75 -16.11 -16.86 20.80
CA GLN A 75 -16.89 -17.57 21.81
C GLN A 75 -17.50 -16.57 22.80
N ARG A 76 -18.78 -16.76 23.13
CA ARG A 76 -19.54 -15.98 24.11
C ARG A 76 -18.94 -16.22 25.50
N ALA A 77 -18.48 -15.16 26.17
CA ALA A 77 -18.14 -15.19 27.58
C ALA A 77 -19.43 -15.09 28.42
N ALA A 78 -19.59 -16.00 29.37
CA ALA A 78 -20.61 -15.95 30.40
C ALA A 78 -20.32 -14.81 31.39
N ALA A 79 -21.35 -14.06 31.76
CA ALA A 79 -21.33 -13.23 32.96
C ALA A 79 -22.59 -13.57 33.77
N ALA A 80 -22.36 -14.16 34.93
CA ALA A 80 -23.36 -14.55 35.91
C ALA A 80 -24.18 -13.34 36.37
N ARG A 81 -25.51 -13.48 36.37
CA ARG A 81 -26.42 -12.49 36.94
C ARG A 81 -26.74 -12.91 38.37
N ALA A 82 -26.03 -12.32 39.34
CA ALA A 82 -26.45 -12.36 40.74
C ALA A 82 -27.75 -11.57 40.89
N LYS A 83 -28.81 -12.23 41.38
CA LYS A 83 -30.00 -11.64 42.01
C LYS A 83 -30.91 -12.76 42.51
N LYS A 84 -30.87 -13.05 43.81
CA LYS A 84 -32.04 -12.91 44.70
C LYS A 84 -31.59 -13.01 46.15
#